data_AF-R9J8K5-F1
#
_entry.id   AF-R9J8K5-F1
#
_cell.length_a   1.000
_cell.length_b   1.000
_cell.length_c   1.000
_cell.angle_alpha   90.00
_cell.angle_beta   90.00
_cell.angle_gamma   90.00
#
_symmetry.space_group_name_H-M   'P 1'
#
loop_
_entity.id
_entity.type
_entity.pdbx_description
1 polymer ?
#
loop_
_entity_poly.entity_id
_entity_poly.type
_entity_poly.pdbx_seq_one_letter_code
_entity_poly.pdbx_strand_id
1 'polypeptide(L)'
;MEITDFCKSLDFMKLGQAINHNNWRAASSVLQRMQKQYEETGEDLFGRSLFNLRQCLLHRDQLAAKNALAGVIARRTQILNLRNQDGREGNGEKI
;
A
#
# COMPACT_ATOMS: atom_id res chain seq x y z
N MET A 1 -13.08 -7.46 1.69
CA MET A 1 -12.26 -7.30 0.47
C MET A 1 -11.00 -8.13 0.64
N GLU A 2 -10.49 -8.80 -0.39
CA GLU A 2 -9.20 -9.52 -0.26
C GLU A 2 -8.01 -8.55 -0.19
N ILE A 3 -6.98 -8.88 0.59
CA ILE A 3 -5.76 -8.07 0.68
C ILE A 3 -5.03 -7.94 -0.66
N THR A 4 -5.16 -8.94 -1.54
CA THR A 4 -4.59 -8.91 -2.89
C THR A 4 -5.30 -7.89 -3.77
N ASP A 5 -6.62 -7.76 -3.66
CA ASP A 5 -7.40 -6.74 -4.37
C ASP A 5 -7.04 -5.34 -3.88
N PHE A 6 -6.91 -5.16 -2.56
CA PHE A 6 -6.35 -3.94 -1.97
C PHE A 6 -5.00 -3.60 -2.61
N CYS A 7 -4.07 -4.57 -2.61
CA CYS A 7 -2.72 -4.40 -3.16
C CYS A 7 -2.70 -4.13 -4.67
N LYS A 8 -3.73 -4.52 -5.43
CA LYS A 8 -3.87 -4.22 -6.86
C LYS A 8 -4.50 -2.85 -7.14
N SER A 9 -5.01 -2.17 -6.13
CA SER A 9 -5.65 -0.85 -6.26
C SER A 9 -4.75 0.19 -6.92
N LEU A 10 -5.34 1.00 -7.80
CA LEU A 10 -4.70 2.17 -8.42
C LEU A 10 -4.35 3.27 -7.40
N ASP A 11 -4.85 3.18 -6.17
CA ASP A 11 -4.60 4.18 -5.15
C ASP A 11 -3.13 4.24 -4.72
N PHE A 12 -2.39 3.14 -4.80
CA PHE A 12 -0.93 3.16 -4.59
C PHE A 12 -0.22 4.08 -5.61
N MET A 13 -0.63 4.03 -6.88
CA MET A 13 -0.08 4.90 -7.93
C MET A 13 -0.47 6.36 -7.69
N LYS A 14 -1.75 6.62 -7.41
CA LYS A 14 -2.28 7.97 -7.15
C LYS A 14 -1.61 8.61 -5.93
N LEU A 15 -1.36 7.83 -4.88
CA LEU A 15 -0.68 8.29 -3.67
C LEU A 15 0.77 8.68 -3.98
N GLY A 16 1.50 7.84 -4.73
CA GLY A 16 2.86 8.15 -5.16
C GLY A 16 2.94 9.41 -6.02
N GLN A 17 2.03 9.56 -6.98
CA GLN A 17 1.92 10.78 -7.79
C GLN A 17 1.65 12.02 -6.93
N ALA A 18 0.71 11.94 -5.99
CA ALA A 18 0.37 13.07 -5.14
C ALA A 18 1.54 13.50 -4.25
N ILE A 19 2.27 12.56 -3.65
CA ILE A 19 3.46 12.83 -2.82
C ILE A 19 4.59 13.44 -3.66
N ASN A 20 4.84 12.91 -4.86
CA ASN A 20 5.89 13.42 -5.74
C ASN A 20 5.65 14.87 -6.17
N HIS A 21 4.38 15.26 -6.36
CA HIS A 21 4.00 16.62 -6.72
C HIS A 21 3.70 17.53 -5.52
N ASN A 22 4.02 17.12 -4.28
CA ASN A 22 3.71 17.88 -3.05
C ASN A 22 2.22 18.24 -2.90
N ASN A 23 1.33 17.46 -3.53
CA ASN A 23 -0.11 17.66 -3.42
C ASN A 23 -0.62 17.00 -2.13
N TRP A 24 -0.34 17.64 -0.99
CA TRP A 24 -0.62 17.11 0.35
C TRP A 24 -2.10 16.80 0.59
N ARG A 25 -2.99 17.61 0.01
CA ARG A 25 -4.44 17.41 0.09
C ARG A 25 -4.85 16.15 -0.64
N ALA A 26 -4.39 15.97 -1.88
CA ALA A 26 -4.66 14.75 -2.64
C ALA A 26 -4.04 13.52 -1.98
N ALA A 27 -2.79 13.61 -1.52
CA ALA A 27 -2.11 12.51 -0.83
C ALA A 27 -2.87 12.07 0.42
N SER A 28 -3.32 13.02 1.25
CA SER A 28 -4.10 12.73 2.46
C SER A 28 -5.46 12.10 2.14
N SER A 29 -6.15 12.60 1.10
CA SER A 29 -7.43 12.06 0.65
C SER A 29 -7.31 10.62 0.12
N VAL A 30 -6.28 10.35 -0.68
CA VAL A 30 -5.99 9.00 -1.18
C VAL A 30 -5.62 8.07 -0.02
N LEU A 31 -4.73 8.50 0.88
CA LEU A 31 -4.32 7.69 2.02
C LEU A 31 -5.49 7.34 2.94
N GLN A 32 -6.38 8.29 3.22
CA GLN A 32 -7.57 8.05 4.03
C GLN A 32 -8.50 7.00 3.39
N ARG A 33 -8.69 7.08 2.07
CA ARG A 33 -9.48 6.07 1.34
C ARG A 33 -8.81 4.69 1.40
N MET A 34 -7.50 4.63 1.19
CA MET A 34 -6.74 3.39 1.30
C MET A 34 -6.84 2.77 2.70
N GLN A 35 -6.80 3.59 3.76
CA GLN A 35 -6.97 3.10 5.14
C GLN A 35 -8.34 2.46 5.35
N LYS A 36 -9.42 3.10 4.88
CA LYS A 36 -10.77 2.52 4.97
C LYS A 36 -10.90 1.21 4.19
N GLN A 37 -10.41 1.18 2.95
CA GLN A 37 -10.38 -0.05 2.16
C GLN A 37 -9.57 -1.13 2.88
N TYR A 38 -8.40 -0.79 3.39
CA TYR A 38 -7.56 -1.72 4.11
C TYR A 38 -8.24 -2.30 5.37
N GLU A 39 -8.99 -1.51 6.12
CA GLU A 39 -9.80 -1.98 7.26
C GLU A 39 -10.81 -3.08 6.83
N GLU A 40 -11.39 -2.97 5.63
CA GLU A 40 -12.32 -3.99 5.07
C GLU A 40 -11.65 -5.33 4.71
N THR A 41 -10.31 -5.42 4.82
CA THR A 41 -9.58 -6.68 4.63
C THR A 41 -9.54 -7.53 5.91
N GLY A 42 -9.70 -6.91 7.09
CA GLY A 42 -9.54 -7.60 8.38
C GLY A 42 -8.10 -8.03 8.71
N GLU A 43 -7.12 -7.66 7.89
CA GLU A 43 -5.71 -8.03 8.05
C GLU A 43 -4.92 -6.97 8.83
N ASP A 44 -3.83 -7.35 9.51
CA ASP A 44 -2.89 -6.42 10.18
C ASP A 44 -1.49 -6.43 9.52
N LEU A 45 -1.45 -6.20 8.21
CA LEU A 45 -0.25 -6.20 7.40
C LEU A 45 0.29 -4.79 7.08
N PHE A 46 -0.54 -3.75 7.08
CA PHE A 46 -0.17 -2.38 6.66
C PHE A 46 -0.35 -1.32 7.76
N GLY A 47 -0.96 -1.64 8.91
CA GLY A 47 -1.39 -0.66 9.91
C GLY A 47 -0.29 0.36 10.27
N ARG A 48 0.90 -0.14 10.63
CA ARG A 48 2.03 0.73 11.02
C ARG A 48 2.60 1.56 9.87
N SER A 49 2.69 1.02 8.65
CA SER A 49 3.28 1.73 7.52
C SER A 49 2.35 2.82 6.99
N LEU A 50 1.04 2.57 6.94
CA LEU A 50 0.04 3.59 6.60
C LEU A 50 -0.07 4.68 7.67
N PHE A 51 0.04 4.31 8.96
CA PHE A 51 0.06 5.28 10.05
C PHE A 51 1.28 6.21 9.95
N ASN A 52 2.48 5.66 9.76
CA ASN A 52 3.70 6.46 9.62
C ASN A 52 3.61 7.42 8.43
N LEU A 53 3.11 6.93 7.29
CA LEU A 53 2.91 7.78 6.12
C LEU A 53 1.95 8.93 6.41
N ARG A 54 0.86 8.69 7.15
CA ARG A 54 -0.07 9.74 7.58
C ARG A 54 0.63 10.83 8.39
N GLN A 55 1.50 10.46 9.33
CA GLN A 55 2.27 11.44 10.12
C GLN A 55 3.18 12.29 9.22
N CYS A 56 3.88 11.67 8.26
CA CYS A 56 4.72 12.41 7.31
C CYS A 56 3.90 13.40 6.47
N LEU A 57 2.71 13.01 6.01
CA LEU A 57 1.82 13.92 5.26
C LEU A 57 1.31 15.09 6.11
N LEU A 58 1.03 14.88 7.39
CA LEU A 58 0.61 15.93 8.32
C LEU A 58 1.71 16.98 8.52
N HIS A 59 2.96 16.53 8.66
CA HIS A 59 4.12 17.40 8.79
C HIS A 59 4.59 18.02 7.47
N ARG A 60 4.04 17.56 6.32
CA ARG A 60 4.39 18.01 4.97
C ARG A 60 5.89 17.88 4.65
N ASP A 61 6.55 16.91 5.30
CA ASP A 61 7.94 16.59 5.03
C ASP A 61 8.00 15.66 3.82
N GLN A 62 8.49 16.20 2.69
CA GLN A 62 8.54 15.47 1.43
C GLN A 62 9.51 14.29 1.47
N LEU A 63 10.67 14.44 2.11
CA LEU A 63 11.67 13.38 2.17
C LEU A 63 11.16 12.25 3.06
N ALA A 64 10.62 12.58 4.24
CA ALA A 64 10.02 11.60 5.13
C ALA A 64 8.83 10.90 4.47
N ALA A 65 7.96 11.62 3.76
CA ALA A 65 6.83 11.04 3.05
C ALA A 65 7.26 10.06 1.94
N LYS A 66 8.31 10.39 1.18
CA LYS A 66 8.87 9.48 0.16
C LYS A 66 9.46 8.22 0.79
N ASN A 67 10.18 8.35 1.89
CA ASN A 67 10.75 7.21 2.62
C ASN A 67 9.66 6.31 3.22
N ALA A 68 8.63 6.90 3.82
CA ALA A 68 7.48 6.16 4.35
C ALA A 68 6.70 5.46 3.23
N LEU A 69 6.51 6.11 2.09
CA LEU A 69 5.88 5.52 0.91
C LEU A 69 6.67 4.31 0.39
N ALA A 70 8.00 4.38 0.36
CA ALA A 70 8.83 3.24 -0.05
C ALA A 70 8.57 1.99 0.82
N GLY A 71 8.41 2.17 2.14
CA GLY A 71 8.04 1.08 3.04
C GLY A 71 6.65 0.48 2.76
N VAL A 72 5.66 1.33 2.44
CA VAL A 72 4.33 0.88 2.01
C VAL A 72 4.41 0.08 0.70
N ILE A 73 5.18 0.55 -0.28
CA ILE A 73 5.36 -0.15 -1.56
C ILE A 73 6.11 -1.47 -1.40
N ALA A 74 7.16 -1.51 -0.57
CA ALA A 74 7.88 -2.74 -0.28
C ALA A 74 6.95 -3.82 0.31
N ARG A 75 6.09 -3.43 1.27
CA ARG A 75 5.11 -4.33 1.88
C ARG A 75 4.09 -4.86 0.87
N ARG A 76 3.59 -3.99 -0.01
CA ARG A 76 2.72 -4.38 -1.12
C ARG A 76 3.37 -5.41 -2.03
N THR A 77 4.62 -5.19 -2.43
CA THR A 77 5.35 -6.12 -3.29
C THR A 77 5.54 -7.48 -2.61
N GLN A 78 5.86 -7.51 -1.32
CA GLN A 78 5.97 -8.76 -0.55
C GLN A 78 4.66 -9.55 -0.58
N ILE A 79 3.52 -8.91 -0.29
CA ILE A 79 2.21 -9.57 -0.25
C ILE A 79 1.84 -10.13 -1.62
N LEU A 80 2.03 -9.35 -2.69
CA LEU A 80 1.75 -9.80 -4.05
C LEU A 80 2.65 -10.96 -4.47
N ASN A 81 3.92 -10.96 -4.07
CA ASN A 81 4.85 -12.03 -4.41
C ASN A 81 4.57 -13.34 -3.66
N LEU A 82 4.29 -13.26 -2.36
CA LEU A 82 3.95 -14.44 -1.54
C LEU A 82 2.69 -15.13 -2.08
N ARG A 83 1.62 -14.35 -2.31
CA ARG A 83 0.35 -14.91 -2.82
C ARG A 83 0.46 -15.43 -4.25
N ASN A 84 1.43 -14.96 -5.05
CA ASN A 84 1.73 -15.51 -6.38
C ASN A 84 2.56 -16.81 -6.31
N GLN A 85 3.32 -17.04 -5.24
CA GLN A 85 4.06 -18.29 -5.01
C GLN A 85 3.11 -19.39 -4.53
N ASP A 86 2.19 -19.08 -3.61
CA ASP A 86 1.15 -20.02 -3.16
C ASP A 86 0.27 -20.52 -4.33
N GLY A 87 0.02 -19.68 -5.34
CA GLY A 87 -0.70 -20.06 -6.55
C GLY A 87 0.10 -20.91 -7.56
N ARG A 88 1.43 -21.00 -7.42
CA ARG A 88 2.30 -21.80 -8.29
C ARG A 88 2.55 -23.22 -7.77
N GLU A 89 2.43 -23.43 -6.46
CA GLU A 89 2.55 -24.78 -5.86
C GLU A 89 1.29 -25.64 -6.07
N GLY A 90 0.18 -25.06 -6.55
CA GLY A 90 -1.04 -25.77 -6.94
C GLY A 90 -1.03 -26.38 -8.35
N ASN A 91 0.03 -26.19 -9.13
CA ASN A 91 0.19 -26.82 -10.44
C ASN A 91 1.36 -27.82 -10.40
N GLY A 92 1.32 -28.69 -9.40
CA GLY A 92 2.12 -29.91 -9.39
C GLY A 92 1.69 -30.85 -10.51
N GLU A 93 2.70 -31.53 -11.05
CA GLU A 93 2.62 -32.86 -11.66
C GLU A 93 1.39 -33.14 -12.54
N LYS A 94 1.61 -33.16 -13.85
CA LYS A 94 1.13 -34.29 -14.64
C LYS A 94 1.97 -34.52 -15.90
N ILE A 95 2.53 -35.74 -15.91
CA ILE A 95 3.09 -36.57 -16.98
C ILE A 95 4.50 -36.24 -17.46
#